data_AF-A0A1Z5KIX6-F1
#
_entry.id   AF-A0A1Z5KIX6-F1
#
_cell.length_a   1.000
_cell.length_b   1.000
_cell.length_c   1.000
_cell.angle_alpha   90.00
_cell.angle_beta   90.00
_cell.angle_gamma   90.00
#
_symmetry.space_group_name_H-M   'P 1'
#
loop_
_entity.id
_entity.type
_entity.pdbx_description
1 polymer ?
#
loop_
_entity_poly.entity_id
_entity_poly.type
_entity_poly.pdbx_seq_one_letter_code
_entity_poly.pdbx_strand_id
1 'polypeptide(L)'
;MSGKSSKILKADGKAAREEKKRKWEAKQQEKELSVNRKRKREQWCEKHPEYTTFVTEDLIAQVLGNEKIHGVPSLLQPYINLREGSQTSDDDSSAYFIAEGTETIRLLIRQSTENNPLKIHVNSIVVKPSVLFDEPVNLLQDLERIALKKDSNDGSHKTSRVPFHVFVAEDHIMSKLAGFQIARGALACGDVPHNRDAEWLMKYLLELRQGDDSPQPIRLLAFDAISDTANLGSMIRTASAFGIAAVVLSHDCCDAWYRRSVRVSMGHIFRVPCIRVDDLAAFLNNLKKGPFGVISYAAVIDPASDLRLETMEKGKKAM
;
A
#
# COMPACT_ATOMS: atom_id res chain seq x y z
N MET A 1 10.83 0.48 73.82
CA MET A 1 10.50 1.14 72.53
C MET A 1 10.37 0.16 71.33
N SER A 2 10.09 -1.14 71.50
CA SER A 2 10.10 -2.10 70.37
C SER A 2 8.73 -2.37 69.68
N GLY A 3 7.63 -1.77 70.15
CA GLY A 3 6.28 -2.08 69.63
C GLY A 3 5.84 -1.32 68.36
N LYS A 4 6.44 -0.16 68.05
CA LYS A 4 6.02 0.68 66.90
C LYS A 4 6.68 0.26 65.58
N SER A 5 7.89 -0.31 65.59
CA SER A 5 8.62 -0.70 64.38
C SER A 5 8.06 -1.97 63.71
N SER A 6 7.54 -2.93 64.51
CA SER A 6 6.93 -4.18 64.00
C SER A 6 5.59 -3.98 63.28
N LYS A 7 4.79 -2.98 63.67
CA LYS A 7 3.49 -2.69 63.03
C LYS A 7 3.64 -2.01 61.67
N ILE A 8 4.66 -1.17 61.49
CA ILE A 8 4.94 -0.47 60.22
C ILE A 8 5.45 -1.47 59.17
N LEU A 9 6.40 -2.34 59.55
CA LEU A 9 6.92 -3.41 58.67
C LEU A 9 5.82 -4.42 58.24
N LYS A 10 4.84 -4.72 59.11
CA LYS A 10 3.69 -5.59 58.77
C LYS A 10 2.67 -4.90 57.86
N ALA A 11 2.49 -3.59 57.98
CA ALA A 11 1.59 -2.81 57.12
C ALA A 11 2.15 -2.70 55.69
N ASP A 12 3.46 -2.47 55.55
CA ASP A 12 4.15 -2.44 54.25
C ASP A 12 4.11 -3.81 53.54
N GLY A 13 4.27 -4.91 54.28
CA GLY A 13 4.15 -6.26 53.74
C GLY A 13 2.73 -6.62 53.28
N LYS A 14 1.70 -6.07 53.92
CA LYS A 14 0.29 -6.26 53.52
C LYS A 14 -0.05 -5.49 52.25
N ALA A 15 0.35 -4.22 52.18
CA ALA A 15 0.16 -3.38 50.98
C ALA A 15 0.88 -3.98 49.75
N ALA A 16 2.12 -4.44 49.91
CA ALA A 16 2.86 -5.11 48.84
C ALA A 16 2.19 -6.42 48.37
N ARG A 17 1.54 -7.16 49.28
CA ARG A 17 0.80 -8.39 48.95
C ARG A 17 -0.51 -8.10 48.22
N GLU A 18 -1.22 -7.04 48.62
CA GLU A 18 -2.42 -6.56 47.93
C GLU A 18 -2.10 -6.03 46.53
N GLU A 19 -1.00 -5.29 46.36
CA GLU A 19 -0.55 -4.84 45.03
C GLU A 19 -0.17 -6.01 44.11
N LYS A 20 0.55 -7.01 44.62
CA LYS A 20 0.85 -8.24 43.87
C LYS A 20 -0.41 -9.00 43.46
N LYS A 21 -1.40 -9.10 44.37
CA LYS A 21 -2.70 -9.73 44.07
C LYS A 21 -3.43 -8.97 42.96
N ARG A 22 -3.51 -7.64 43.05
CA ARG A 22 -4.14 -6.80 42.01
C ARG A 22 -3.46 -6.93 40.65
N LYS A 23 -2.12 -6.94 40.60
CA LYS A 23 -1.35 -7.17 39.35
C LYS A 23 -1.62 -8.56 38.76
N TRP A 24 -1.74 -9.58 39.60
CA TRP A 24 -2.06 -10.94 39.16
C TRP A 24 -3.50 -11.05 38.63
N GLU A 25 -4.49 -10.48 39.33
CA GLU A 25 -5.90 -10.45 38.90
C GLU A 25 -6.05 -9.70 37.57
N ALA A 26 -5.42 -8.53 37.43
CA ALA A 26 -5.40 -7.79 36.17
C ALA A 26 -4.80 -8.60 35.02
N LYS A 27 -3.73 -9.37 35.28
CA LYS A 27 -3.12 -10.26 34.28
C LYS A 27 -4.04 -11.41 33.87
N GLN A 28 -4.80 -11.99 34.80
CA GLN A 28 -5.79 -13.02 34.47
C GLN A 28 -6.94 -12.44 33.64
N GLN A 29 -7.47 -11.29 34.04
CA GLN A 29 -8.52 -10.61 33.31
C GLN A 29 -8.09 -10.24 31.87
N GLU A 30 -6.88 -9.71 31.70
CA GLU A 30 -6.32 -9.43 30.37
C GLU A 30 -6.17 -10.69 29.51
N LYS A 31 -5.77 -11.81 30.14
CA LYS A 31 -5.68 -13.10 29.46
C LYS A 31 -7.04 -13.60 28.99
N GLU A 32 -8.07 -13.52 29.84
CA GLU A 32 -9.45 -13.87 29.46
C GLU A 32 -9.99 -12.97 28.35
N LEU A 33 -9.76 -11.65 28.44
CA LEU A 33 -10.13 -10.69 27.39
C LEU A 33 -9.41 -10.98 26.07
N SER A 34 -8.13 -11.36 26.12
CA SER A 34 -7.35 -11.77 24.94
C SER A 34 -7.94 -13.02 24.29
N VAL A 35 -8.27 -14.05 25.07
CA VAL A 35 -8.90 -15.29 24.57
C VAL A 35 -10.27 -15.00 23.94
N ASN A 36 -11.10 -14.19 24.60
CA ASN A 36 -12.41 -13.82 24.07
C ASN A 36 -12.30 -12.99 22.79
N ARG A 37 -11.33 -12.04 22.71
CA ARG A 37 -11.03 -11.30 21.47
C ARG A 37 -10.63 -12.24 20.35
N LYS A 38 -9.72 -13.18 20.59
CA LYS A 38 -9.31 -14.18 19.60
C LYS A 38 -10.50 -14.98 19.08
N ARG A 39 -11.32 -15.54 19.97
CA ARG A 39 -12.53 -16.30 19.61
C ARG A 39 -13.50 -15.48 18.75
N LYS A 40 -13.74 -14.21 19.10
CA LYS A 40 -14.63 -13.34 18.32
C LYS A 40 -14.13 -13.10 16.89
N ARG A 41 -12.81 -12.97 16.71
CA ARG A 41 -12.19 -12.74 15.40
C ARG A 41 -12.25 -13.97 14.50
N GLU A 42 -12.01 -15.15 15.07
CA GLU A 42 -12.18 -16.44 14.37
C GLU A 42 -13.63 -16.66 13.95
N GLN A 43 -14.58 -16.47 14.88
CA GLN A 43 -16.02 -16.54 14.59
C GLN A 43 -16.47 -15.55 13.51
N TRP A 44 -15.82 -14.39 13.40
CA TRP A 44 -16.12 -13.44 12.34
C TRP A 44 -15.66 -13.98 10.98
N CYS A 45 -14.44 -14.53 10.88
CA CYS A 45 -13.95 -15.10 9.63
C CYS A 45 -14.81 -16.30 9.18
N GLU A 46 -15.28 -17.12 10.13
CA GLU A 46 -16.21 -18.24 9.86
C GLU A 46 -17.57 -17.77 9.34
N LYS A 47 -18.04 -16.59 9.78
CA LYS A 47 -19.30 -15.98 9.31
C LYS A 47 -19.15 -15.25 7.97
N HIS A 48 -17.94 -14.85 7.61
CA HIS A 48 -17.62 -14.08 6.40
C HIS A 48 -16.55 -14.75 5.52
N PRO A 49 -16.68 -16.05 5.20
CA PRO A 49 -15.68 -16.80 4.44
C PRO A 49 -15.55 -16.32 2.99
N GLU A 50 -16.54 -15.60 2.48
CA GLU A 50 -16.61 -15.11 1.11
C GLU A 50 -15.69 -13.93 0.81
N TYR A 51 -15.19 -13.24 1.83
CA TYR A 51 -14.17 -12.20 1.66
C TYR A 51 -13.05 -12.24 2.70
N THR A 52 -13.15 -13.09 3.73
CA THR A 52 -12.08 -13.24 4.73
C THR A 52 -11.73 -14.65 5.10
N THR A 53 -10.49 -14.86 5.54
CA THR A 53 -10.01 -16.17 5.98
C THR A 53 -8.94 -16.02 7.04
N PHE A 54 -9.06 -16.76 8.14
CA PHE A 54 -7.97 -16.89 9.10
C PHE A 54 -6.92 -17.87 8.56
N VAL A 55 -5.67 -17.43 8.48
CA VAL A 55 -4.57 -18.23 7.96
C VAL A 55 -3.96 -19.04 9.09
N THR A 56 -3.95 -20.36 8.93
CA THR A 56 -3.36 -21.31 9.87
C THR A 56 -1.94 -21.69 9.45
N GLU A 57 -1.18 -22.30 10.36
CA GLU A 57 0.14 -22.85 10.04
C GLU A 57 0.05 -23.97 8.98
N ASP A 58 -0.98 -24.82 9.05
CA ASP A 58 -1.20 -25.88 8.07
C ASP A 58 -1.47 -25.31 6.67
N LEU A 59 -2.28 -24.24 6.59
CA LEU A 59 -2.55 -23.58 5.32
C LEU A 59 -1.26 -23.02 4.70
N ILE A 60 -0.42 -22.36 5.49
CA ILE A 60 0.86 -21.84 5.01
C ILE A 60 1.81 -22.96 4.60
N ALA A 61 1.85 -24.06 5.33
CA ALA A 61 2.66 -25.22 4.97
C ALA A 61 2.23 -25.80 3.61
N GLN A 62 0.92 -25.89 3.35
CA GLN A 62 0.38 -26.27 2.04
C GLN A 62 0.78 -25.28 0.96
N VAL A 63 0.63 -23.98 1.22
CA VAL A 63 0.91 -22.95 0.22
C VAL A 63 2.40 -22.90 -0.14
N LEU A 64 3.29 -23.05 0.84
CA LEU A 64 4.74 -23.11 0.63
C LEU A 64 5.23 -24.45 0.07
N GLY A 65 4.42 -25.51 0.14
CA GLY A 65 4.77 -26.86 -0.27
C GLY A 65 4.67 -27.13 -1.78
N ASN A 66 4.32 -26.12 -2.60
CA ASN A 66 4.07 -26.26 -4.05
C ASN A 66 2.97 -27.29 -4.40
N GLU A 67 2.05 -27.59 -3.47
CA GLU A 67 0.82 -28.29 -3.84
C GLU A 67 0.01 -27.41 -4.79
N LYS A 68 -0.69 -27.98 -5.78
CA LYS A 68 -1.58 -27.19 -6.64
C LYS A 68 -2.70 -26.59 -5.80
N ILE A 69 -2.56 -25.31 -5.48
CA ILE A 69 -3.51 -24.58 -4.66
C ILE A 69 -4.66 -24.09 -5.53
N HIS A 70 -5.89 -24.40 -5.13
CA HIS A 70 -7.09 -23.96 -5.82
C HIS A 70 -7.98 -23.13 -4.89
N GLY A 71 -8.80 -22.26 -5.47
CA GLY A 71 -9.74 -21.43 -4.73
C GLY A 71 -9.06 -20.27 -3.99
N VAL A 72 -9.65 -19.85 -2.87
CA VAL A 72 -9.19 -18.68 -2.10
C VAL A 72 -7.70 -18.72 -1.74
N PRO A 73 -7.12 -19.85 -1.27
CA PRO A 73 -5.71 -19.87 -0.88
C PRO A 73 -4.73 -19.58 -2.02
N SER A 74 -5.09 -19.76 -3.30
CA SER A 74 -4.20 -19.41 -4.42
C SER A 74 -3.94 -17.91 -4.52
N LEU A 75 -4.79 -17.07 -3.89
CA LEU A 75 -4.58 -15.62 -3.77
C LEU A 75 -3.39 -15.25 -2.87
N LEU A 76 -2.77 -16.23 -2.19
CA LEU A 76 -1.52 -16.05 -1.46
C LEU A 76 -0.27 -16.27 -2.33
N GLN A 77 -0.41 -16.89 -3.50
CA GLN A 77 0.70 -17.20 -4.40
C GLN A 77 1.52 -15.98 -4.82
N PRO A 78 0.92 -14.81 -5.14
CA PRO A 78 1.70 -13.63 -5.52
C PRO A 78 2.69 -13.16 -4.44
N TYR A 79 2.40 -13.37 -3.14
CA TYR A 79 3.36 -13.04 -2.07
C TYR A 79 4.58 -13.96 -2.08
N ILE A 80 4.40 -15.23 -2.47
CA ILE A 80 5.47 -16.21 -2.58
C ILE A 80 6.32 -15.91 -3.80
N ASN A 81 5.70 -15.68 -4.96
CA ASN A 81 6.42 -15.32 -6.18
C ASN A 81 7.31 -14.10 -5.94
N LEU A 82 6.76 -13.05 -5.30
CA LEU A 82 7.52 -11.85 -4.96
C LEU A 82 8.62 -12.08 -3.92
N ARG A 83 8.41 -13.01 -2.98
CA ARG A 83 9.45 -13.46 -2.04
C ARG A 83 10.61 -14.13 -2.77
N GLU A 84 10.32 -14.91 -3.81
CA GLU A 84 11.29 -15.64 -4.63
C GLU A 84 11.96 -14.76 -5.70
N GLY A 85 11.57 -13.48 -5.78
CA GLY A 85 12.15 -12.50 -6.70
C GLY A 85 11.45 -12.44 -8.06
N SER A 86 10.33 -13.14 -8.23
CA SER A 86 9.48 -13.03 -9.42
C SER A 86 8.40 -11.96 -9.20
N GLN A 87 8.43 -10.90 -10.01
CA GLN A 87 7.35 -9.92 -10.07
C GLN A 87 6.27 -10.33 -11.08
N THR A 88 6.44 -11.40 -11.85
CA THR A 88 5.49 -11.81 -12.88
C THR A 88 4.58 -12.94 -12.42
N SER A 89 3.37 -12.97 -12.99
CA SER A 89 2.47 -14.12 -12.91
C SER A 89 3.03 -15.30 -13.70
N ASP A 90 2.57 -16.50 -13.38
CA ASP A 90 2.96 -17.74 -14.10
C ASP A 90 2.56 -17.71 -15.59
N ASP A 91 1.65 -16.80 -15.98
CA ASP A 91 1.20 -16.56 -17.36
C ASP A 91 1.99 -15.43 -18.06
N ASP A 92 3.01 -14.87 -17.40
CA ASP A 92 3.94 -13.83 -17.88
C ASP A 92 3.29 -12.52 -18.41
N SER A 93 1.97 -12.39 -18.23
CA SER A 93 1.14 -11.31 -18.77
C SER A 93 0.88 -10.18 -17.77
N SER A 94 1.11 -10.42 -16.47
CA SER A 94 0.80 -9.47 -15.40
C SER A 94 1.91 -9.41 -14.36
N ALA A 95 2.34 -8.19 -14.03
CA ALA A 95 3.30 -7.94 -12.96
C ALA A 95 2.58 -7.56 -11.65
N TYR A 96 3.14 -7.95 -10.51
CA TYR A 96 2.61 -7.70 -9.18
C TYR A 96 3.47 -6.74 -8.37
N PHE A 97 2.84 -6.03 -7.44
CA PHE A 97 3.53 -5.24 -6.41
C PHE A 97 3.09 -5.63 -5.01
N ILE A 98 3.97 -5.42 -4.03
CA ILE A 98 3.65 -5.52 -2.61
C ILE A 98 3.59 -4.13 -1.99
N ALA A 99 2.51 -3.88 -1.26
CA ALA A 99 2.34 -2.73 -0.37
C ALA A 99 2.40 -3.17 1.08
N GLU A 100 3.07 -2.37 1.92
CA GLU A 100 3.31 -2.67 3.33
C GLU A 100 2.85 -1.49 4.19
N GLY A 101 2.23 -1.80 5.32
CA GLY A 101 1.84 -0.82 6.32
C GLY A 101 0.38 -0.37 6.21
N THR A 102 -0.18 -0.05 7.37
CA THR A 102 -1.61 0.19 7.57
C THR A 102 -2.16 1.33 6.71
N GLU A 103 -1.51 2.49 6.72
CA GLU A 103 -1.96 3.67 5.97
C GLU A 103 -1.80 3.49 4.46
N THR A 104 -0.71 2.86 4.02
CA THR A 104 -0.50 2.55 2.61
C THR A 104 -1.60 1.63 2.09
N ILE A 105 -1.98 0.60 2.86
CA ILE A 105 -3.05 -0.32 2.49
C ILE A 105 -4.42 0.37 2.55
N ARG A 106 -4.67 1.22 3.53
CA ARG A 106 -5.89 2.05 3.60
C ARG A 106 -6.04 2.94 2.35
N LEU A 107 -4.97 3.57 1.89
CA LEU A 107 -4.95 4.35 0.64
C LEU A 107 -5.18 3.46 -0.58
N LEU A 108 -4.56 2.28 -0.62
CA LEU A 108 -4.75 1.32 -1.71
C LEU A 108 -6.20 0.83 -1.79
N ILE A 109 -6.82 0.50 -0.66
CA ILE A 109 -8.23 0.10 -0.58
C ILE A 109 -9.14 1.19 -1.16
N ARG A 110 -8.92 2.46 -0.78
CA ARG A 110 -9.66 3.60 -1.36
C ARG A 110 -9.45 3.68 -2.87
N GLN A 111 -8.19 3.63 -3.30
CA GLN A 111 -7.84 3.69 -4.72
C GLN A 111 -8.47 2.57 -5.56
N SER A 112 -8.61 1.37 -4.97
CA SER A 112 -9.19 0.18 -5.62
C SER A 112 -10.71 0.20 -5.69
N THR A 113 -11.37 0.93 -4.78
CA THR A 113 -12.83 0.86 -4.59
C THR A 113 -13.55 2.10 -5.09
N GLU A 114 -12.87 3.24 -5.15
CA GLU A 114 -13.40 4.47 -5.73
C GLU A 114 -13.48 4.38 -7.26
N ASN A 115 -14.51 5.00 -7.84
CA ASN A 115 -14.64 5.10 -9.28
C ASN A 115 -13.76 6.25 -9.77
N ASN A 116 -12.51 5.95 -10.07
CA ASN A 116 -11.53 6.94 -10.54
C ASN A 116 -10.67 6.34 -11.68
N PRO A 117 -10.09 7.18 -12.56
CA PRO A 117 -9.32 6.72 -13.73
C PRO A 117 -7.99 6.05 -13.36
N LEU A 118 -7.55 6.20 -12.11
CA LEU A 118 -6.30 5.67 -11.58
C LEU A 118 -6.50 4.39 -10.77
N LYS A 119 -7.65 3.73 -10.91
CA LYS A 119 -8.01 2.54 -10.14
C LYS A 119 -6.91 1.49 -10.19
N ILE A 120 -6.66 0.85 -9.04
CA ILE A 120 -5.67 -0.21 -8.89
C ILE A 120 -6.39 -1.49 -8.49
N HIS A 121 -6.07 -2.58 -9.19
CA HIS A 121 -6.57 -3.88 -8.83
C HIS A 121 -5.77 -4.43 -7.64
N VAL A 122 -6.50 -4.91 -6.63
CA VAL A 122 -5.95 -5.53 -5.42
C VAL A 122 -6.36 -6.98 -5.45
N ASN A 123 -5.39 -7.88 -5.34
CA ASN A 123 -5.63 -9.31 -5.48
C ASN A 123 -6.04 -9.87 -4.12
N SER A 124 -5.28 -9.51 -3.08
CA SER A 124 -5.56 -9.88 -1.71
C SER A 124 -4.84 -8.97 -0.72
N ILE A 125 -5.26 -9.04 0.54
CA ILE A 125 -4.64 -8.35 1.68
C ILE A 125 -4.36 -9.38 2.76
N VAL A 126 -3.20 -9.30 3.42
CA VAL A 126 -2.85 -10.09 4.60
C VAL A 126 -2.60 -9.15 5.77
N VAL A 127 -3.36 -9.28 6.84
CA VAL A 127 -3.33 -8.36 7.98
C VAL A 127 -3.29 -9.11 9.31
N LYS A 128 -2.66 -8.48 10.30
CA LYS A 128 -2.73 -8.96 11.68
C LYS A 128 -4.16 -8.82 12.20
N PRO A 129 -4.59 -9.72 13.10
CA PRO A 129 -5.87 -9.58 13.78
C PRO A 129 -6.06 -8.20 14.44
N SER A 130 -5.02 -7.65 15.06
CA SER A 130 -5.11 -6.33 15.70
C SER A 130 -5.30 -5.17 14.71
N VAL A 131 -4.80 -5.30 13.47
CA VAL A 131 -4.95 -4.26 12.45
C VAL A 131 -6.35 -4.28 11.85
N LEU A 132 -6.92 -5.47 11.67
CA LEU A 132 -8.25 -5.61 11.10
C LEU A 132 -9.35 -5.19 12.09
N PHE A 133 -9.24 -5.62 13.35
CA PHE A 133 -10.36 -5.54 14.29
C PHE A 133 -10.22 -4.48 15.40
N ASP A 134 -9.02 -4.00 15.70
CA ASP A 134 -8.78 -3.13 16.85
C ASP A 134 -8.54 -1.68 16.46
N GLU A 135 -8.95 -0.76 17.34
CA GLU A 135 -8.58 0.64 17.26
C GLU A 135 -7.08 0.85 17.58
N PRO A 136 -6.41 1.84 16.94
CA PRO A 136 -6.99 2.94 16.16
C PRO A 136 -7.06 2.69 14.63
N VAL A 137 -6.63 1.54 14.13
CA VAL A 137 -6.48 1.29 12.69
C VAL A 137 -7.68 0.56 12.08
N ASN A 138 -8.40 -0.26 12.84
CA ASN A 138 -9.65 -0.96 12.51
C ASN A 138 -10.04 -0.96 11.03
N LEU A 139 -9.33 -1.75 10.21
CA LEU A 139 -9.58 -1.80 8.77
C LEU A 139 -10.96 -2.38 8.45
N LEU A 140 -11.54 -3.19 9.35
CA LEU A 140 -12.86 -3.78 9.15
C LEU A 140 -13.91 -2.68 8.96
N GLN A 141 -13.88 -1.62 9.78
CA GLN A 141 -14.80 -0.50 9.61
C GLN A 141 -14.64 0.19 8.24
N ASP A 142 -13.44 0.24 7.68
CA ASP A 142 -13.24 0.81 6.35
C ASP A 142 -13.84 -0.06 5.26
N LEU A 143 -13.68 -1.38 5.38
CA LEU A 143 -14.27 -2.35 4.46
C LEU A 143 -15.80 -2.32 4.54
N GLU A 144 -16.38 -2.26 5.74
CA GLU A 144 -17.82 -2.14 5.96
C GLU A 144 -18.37 -0.82 5.39
N ARG A 145 -17.66 0.31 5.58
CA ARG A 145 -18.05 1.59 4.98
C ARG A 145 -18.05 1.54 3.46
N ILE A 146 -17.10 0.83 2.86
CA ILE A 146 -17.04 0.63 1.40
C ILE A 146 -18.19 -0.25 0.93
N ALA A 147 -18.49 -1.31 1.67
CA ALA A 147 -19.62 -2.18 1.38
C ALA A 147 -20.94 -1.38 1.37
N LEU A 148 -21.26 -0.69 2.45
CA LEU A 148 -22.49 0.11 2.58
C LEU A 148 -22.67 1.15 1.46
N LYS A 149 -21.58 1.77 0.99
CA LYS A 149 -21.61 2.73 -0.11
C LYS A 149 -22.07 2.11 -1.44
N LYS A 150 -21.73 0.86 -1.76
CA LYS A 150 -22.20 0.27 -3.03
C LYS A 150 -23.65 -0.20 -2.95
N ASP A 151 -24.14 -0.68 -1.79
CA ASP A 151 -25.55 -1.04 -1.61
C ASP A 151 -26.50 0.16 -1.85
N SER A 152 -26.02 1.37 -1.55
CA SER A 152 -26.79 2.60 -1.76
C SER A 152 -26.88 3.01 -3.25
N ASN A 153 -25.88 2.63 -4.06
CA ASN A 153 -25.80 2.97 -5.47
C ASN A 153 -26.37 1.89 -6.40
N ASP A 154 -26.42 0.64 -5.94
CA ASP A 154 -26.97 -0.49 -6.68
C ASP A 154 -28.29 -0.89 -6.00
N GLY A 155 -29.43 -0.42 -6.53
CA GLY A 155 -30.77 -0.69 -6.00
C GLY A 155 -31.19 -2.17 -6.02
N SER A 156 -30.25 -3.09 -6.19
CA SER A 156 -30.39 -4.53 -6.07
C SER A 156 -29.78 -5.01 -4.75
N HIS A 157 -30.51 -5.79 -3.96
CA HIS A 157 -30.06 -6.40 -2.68
C HIS A 157 -28.94 -7.46 -2.86
N LYS A 158 -27.95 -7.22 -3.72
CA LYS A 158 -26.72 -8.01 -3.75
C LYS A 158 -25.83 -7.48 -2.65
N THR A 159 -25.52 -8.32 -1.66
CA THR A 159 -24.53 -8.03 -0.60
C THR A 159 -23.33 -7.31 -1.20
N SER A 160 -23.17 -6.01 -0.92
CA SER A 160 -22.04 -5.25 -1.42
C SER A 160 -20.74 -5.81 -0.85
N ARG A 161 -19.86 -6.24 -1.76
CA ARG A 161 -18.58 -6.87 -1.43
C ARG A 161 -17.42 -5.96 -1.81
N VAL A 162 -16.39 -6.02 -0.99
CA VAL A 162 -15.06 -5.54 -1.35
C VAL A 162 -14.48 -6.43 -2.45
N PRO A 163 -13.76 -5.88 -3.44
CA PRO A 163 -13.38 -6.61 -4.65
C PRO A 163 -12.17 -7.55 -4.46
N PHE A 164 -11.73 -7.79 -3.23
CA PHE A 164 -10.52 -8.54 -2.89
C PHE A 164 -10.73 -9.34 -1.61
N HIS A 165 -9.89 -10.36 -1.41
CA HIS A 165 -9.94 -11.22 -0.22
C HIS A 165 -8.98 -10.73 0.88
N VAL A 166 -9.40 -10.83 2.14
CA VAL A 166 -8.61 -10.42 3.32
C VAL A 166 -8.25 -11.63 4.18
N PHE A 167 -6.97 -11.95 4.18
CA PHE A 167 -6.37 -12.96 5.04
C PHE A 167 -5.99 -12.36 6.39
N VAL A 168 -6.40 -13.03 7.46
CA VAL A 168 -6.08 -12.67 8.84
C VAL A 168 -5.02 -13.63 9.36
N ALA A 169 -3.85 -13.11 9.71
CA ALA A 169 -2.69 -13.94 10.02
C ALA A 169 -1.86 -13.39 11.18
N GLU A 170 -1.33 -14.28 12.01
CA GLU A 170 -0.39 -13.90 13.07
C GLU A 170 0.98 -13.48 12.50
N ASP A 171 1.73 -12.68 13.25
CA ASP A 171 3.02 -12.08 12.85
C ASP A 171 4.00 -13.05 12.18
N HIS A 172 4.16 -14.22 12.80
CA HIS A 172 5.10 -15.24 12.36
C HIS A 172 4.66 -15.87 11.05
N ILE A 173 3.36 -16.12 10.87
CA ILE A 173 2.78 -16.60 9.60
C ILE A 173 3.00 -15.59 8.50
N MET A 174 2.67 -14.33 8.74
CA MET A 174 2.84 -13.29 7.73
C MET A 174 4.32 -13.16 7.32
N SER A 175 5.24 -13.27 8.29
CA SER A 175 6.69 -13.23 8.02
C SER A 175 7.17 -14.44 7.22
N LYS A 176 6.64 -15.65 7.47
CA LYS A 176 6.92 -16.85 6.66
C LYS A 176 6.43 -16.67 5.22
N LEU A 177 5.23 -16.13 5.05
CA LEU A 177 4.63 -15.87 3.73
C LEU A 177 5.48 -14.87 2.93
N ALA A 178 5.77 -13.71 3.51
CA ALA A 178 6.48 -12.64 2.82
C ALA A 178 7.99 -12.88 2.68
N GLY A 179 8.58 -13.75 3.51
CA GLY A 179 10.03 -13.99 3.56
C GLY A 179 10.84 -12.86 4.20
N PHE A 180 10.17 -11.89 4.83
CA PHE A 180 10.79 -10.81 5.59
C PHE A 180 9.87 -10.39 6.75
N GLN A 181 10.43 -9.68 7.73
CA GLN A 181 9.62 -9.14 8.83
C GLN A 181 8.72 -7.99 8.34
N ILE A 182 7.42 -8.11 8.58
CA ILE A 182 6.44 -7.12 8.14
C ILE A 182 6.30 -6.02 9.19
N ALA A 183 6.54 -4.79 8.77
CA ALA A 183 6.28 -3.60 9.55
C ALA A 183 4.78 -3.34 9.65
N ARG A 184 4.33 -3.00 10.87
CA ARG A 184 2.96 -2.52 11.17
C ARG A 184 1.82 -3.49 10.81
N GLY A 185 2.12 -4.74 10.47
CA GLY A 185 1.15 -5.84 10.44
C GLY A 185 0.11 -5.82 9.34
N ALA A 186 0.44 -5.25 8.19
CA ALA A 186 -0.45 -5.22 7.04
C ALA A 186 0.38 -5.34 5.76
N LEU A 187 -0.04 -6.23 4.87
CA LEU A 187 0.54 -6.49 3.57
C LEU A 187 -0.58 -6.57 2.52
N ALA A 188 -0.35 -6.08 1.31
CA ALA A 188 -1.28 -6.25 0.21
C ALA A 188 -0.52 -6.55 -1.07
N CYS A 189 -1.14 -7.36 -1.93
CA CYS A 189 -0.67 -7.61 -3.28
C CYS A 189 -1.68 -7.04 -4.28
N GLY A 190 -1.17 -6.37 -5.30
CA GLY A 190 -1.97 -5.83 -6.39
C GLY A 190 -1.26 -5.94 -7.73
N ASP A 191 -2.00 -5.66 -8.80
CA ASP A 191 -1.47 -5.69 -10.16
C ASP A 191 -0.81 -4.34 -10.50
N VAL A 192 0.38 -4.42 -11.10
CA VAL A 192 1.04 -3.27 -11.71
C VAL A 192 0.24 -2.84 -12.94
N PRO A 193 -0.22 -1.57 -13.01
CA PRO A 193 -0.96 -1.07 -14.17
C PRO A 193 -0.09 -1.08 -15.43
N HIS A 194 -0.42 -1.96 -16.39
CA HIS A 194 0.31 -2.18 -17.64
C HIS A 194 -0.26 -1.39 -18.83
N ASN A 195 -1.45 -0.80 -18.67
CA ASN A 195 -2.14 0.00 -19.69
C ASN A 195 -1.85 1.51 -19.62
N ARG A 196 -0.76 1.92 -18.96
CA ARG A 196 -0.40 3.32 -18.74
C ARG A 196 0.81 3.71 -19.56
N ASP A 197 0.63 3.77 -20.87
CA ASP A 197 1.63 4.22 -21.85
C ASP A 197 1.49 5.73 -22.15
N ALA A 198 2.25 6.19 -23.15
CA ALA A 198 2.21 7.58 -23.59
C ALA A 198 0.83 8.01 -24.14
N GLU A 199 0.13 7.12 -24.85
CA GLU A 199 -1.20 7.40 -25.40
C GLU A 199 -2.23 7.55 -24.29
N TRP A 200 -2.21 6.63 -23.32
CA TRP A 200 -3.03 6.70 -22.12
C TRP A 200 -2.82 8.02 -21.38
N LEU A 201 -1.56 8.44 -21.19
CA LEU A 201 -1.25 9.70 -20.51
C LEU A 201 -1.84 10.89 -21.26
N MET A 202 -1.73 10.93 -22.59
CA MET A 202 -2.31 12.02 -23.38
C MET A 202 -3.82 12.13 -23.18
N LYS A 203 -4.53 10.99 -23.23
CA LYS A 203 -5.97 10.95 -22.97
C LYS A 203 -6.31 11.41 -21.56
N TYR A 204 -5.59 10.91 -20.56
CA TYR A 204 -5.76 11.29 -19.16
C TYR A 204 -5.59 12.81 -18.94
N LEU A 205 -4.56 13.42 -19.54
CA LEU A 205 -4.33 14.87 -19.42
C LEU A 205 -5.41 15.70 -20.10
N LEU A 206 -5.95 15.23 -21.24
CA LEU A 206 -7.05 15.90 -21.94
C LEU A 206 -8.33 15.87 -21.10
N GLU A 207 -8.66 14.72 -20.51
CA GLU A 207 -9.81 14.56 -19.62
C GLU A 207 -9.68 15.46 -18.37
N LEU A 208 -8.49 15.52 -17.76
CA LEU A 208 -8.23 16.44 -16.64
C LEU A 208 -8.45 17.90 -17.03
N ARG A 209 -7.98 18.33 -18.21
CA ARG A 209 -8.13 19.71 -18.68
C ARG A 209 -9.58 20.06 -19.03
N GLN A 210 -10.35 19.13 -19.57
CA GLN A 210 -11.76 19.33 -19.87
C GLN A 210 -12.62 19.44 -18.61
N GLY A 211 -12.23 18.76 -17.53
CA GLY A 211 -12.90 18.83 -16.24
C GLY A 211 -12.51 20.03 -15.38
N ASP A 212 -11.56 20.86 -15.82
CA ASP A 212 -11.02 21.97 -15.03
C ASP A 212 -10.83 23.25 -15.87
N ASP A 213 -11.74 24.22 -15.68
CA ASP A 213 -11.66 25.56 -16.28
C ASP A 213 -10.61 26.46 -15.61
N SER A 214 -9.94 25.99 -14.56
CA SER A 214 -8.90 26.74 -13.85
C SER A 214 -7.80 27.23 -14.79
N PRO A 215 -7.28 28.45 -14.60
CA PRO A 215 -6.14 28.95 -15.37
C PRO A 215 -4.83 28.25 -14.99
N GLN A 216 -4.83 27.40 -13.96
CA GLN A 216 -3.61 26.74 -13.48
C GLN A 216 -3.10 25.69 -14.49
N PRO A 217 -1.78 25.65 -14.76
CA PRO A 217 -1.22 24.64 -15.64
C PRO A 217 -1.24 23.26 -14.99
N ILE A 218 -1.48 22.24 -15.80
CA ILE A 218 -1.26 20.85 -15.41
C ILE A 218 0.26 20.63 -15.30
N ARG A 219 0.71 20.13 -14.16
CA ARG A 219 2.14 19.89 -13.91
C ARG A 219 2.48 18.42 -14.06
N LEU A 220 3.51 18.14 -14.84
CA LEU A 220 4.13 16.83 -14.98
C LEU A 220 5.53 16.87 -14.36
N LEU A 221 5.99 15.72 -13.87
CA LEU A 221 7.36 15.55 -13.41
C LEU A 221 8.04 14.45 -14.23
N ALA A 222 9.10 14.80 -14.95
CA ALA A 222 9.88 13.89 -15.76
C ALA A 222 11.17 13.53 -15.03
N PHE A 223 11.47 12.24 -14.95
CA PHE A 223 12.70 11.70 -14.36
C PHE A 223 13.53 11.01 -15.43
N ASP A 224 14.82 11.35 -15.45
CA ASP A 224 15.81 10.79 -16.35
C ASP A 224 16.83 10.00 -15.54
N ALA A 225 17.00 8.72 -15.88
CA ALA A 225 17.98 7.79 -15.32
C ALA A 225 18.02 7.68 -13.77
N ILE A 226 16.88 7.80 -13.08
CA ILE A 226 16.83 7.65 -11.61
C ILE A 226 17.00 6.19 -11.21
N SER A 227 18.14 5.85 -10.62
CA SER A 227 18.50 4.46 -10.28
C SER A 227 18.13 4.02 -8.85
N ASP A 228 18.00 4.95 -7.90
CA ASP A 228 17.68 4.63 -6.52
C ASP A 228 16.16 4.62 -6.26
N THR A 229 15.64 3.44 -5.86
CA THR A 229 14.21 3.23 -5.62
C THR A 229 13.66 3.99 -4.40
N ALA A 230 14.50 4.34 -3.41
CA ALA A 230 14.05 5.13 -2.27
C ALA A 230 13.92 6.62 -2.63
N ASN A 231 14.84 7.13 -3.45
CA ASN A 231 14.75 8.47 -4.03
C ASN A 231 13.51 8.58 -4.91
N LEU A 232 13.28 7.60 -5.80
CA LEU A 232 12.09 7.58 -6.64
C LEU A 232 10.79 7.62 -5.80
N GLY A 233 10.66 6.73 -4.81
CA GLY A 233 9.50 6.72 -3.91
C GLY A 233 9.32 8.04 -3.16
N SER A 234 10.40 8.66 -2.69
CA SER A 234 10.36 9.95 -2.00
C SER A 234 9.90 11.07 -2.92
N MET A 235 10.39 11.09 -4.16
CA MET A 235 10.00 12.10 -5.14
C MET A 235 8.55 11.94 -5.58
N ILE A 236 8.02 10.71 -5.71
CA ILE A 236 6.60 10.46 -5.98
C ILE A 236 5.71 10.98 -4.84
N ARG A 237 6.10 10.75 -3.58
CA ARG A 237 5.40 11.31 -2.41
C ARG A 237 5.37 12.83 -2.46
N THR A 238 6.51 13.45 -2.77
CA THR A 238 6.63 14.90 -2.94
C THR A 238 5.77 15.41 -4.10
N ALA A 239 5.80 14.73 -5.25
CA ALA A 239 5.01 15.06 -6.43
C ALA A 239 3.51 15.12 -6.12
N SER A 240 3.01 14.14 -5.37
CA SER A 240 1.62 14.13 -4.91
C SER A 240 1.26 15.31 -4.02
N ALA A 241 2.18 15.72 -3.12
CA ALA A 241 1.96 16.88 -2.24
C ALA A 241 1.91 18.22 -3.01
N PHE A 242 2.62 18.34 -4.12
CA PHE A 242 2.62 19.53 -4.99
C PHE A 242 1.55 19.51 -6.10
N GLY A 243 0.67 18.49 -6.11
CA GLY A 243 -0.38 18.34 -7.11
C GLY A 243 0.16 18.08 -8.52
N ILE A 244 1.26 17.34 -8.64
CA ILE A 244 1.74 16.81 -9.92
C ILE A 244 0.71 15.80 -10.45
N ALA A 245 0.31 15.96 -11.70
CA ALA A 245 -0.73 15.14 -12.34
C ALA A 245 -0.21 13.77 -12.78
N ALA A 246 1.04 13.67 -13.23
CA ALA A 246 1.68 12.41 -13.57
C ALA A 246 3.21 12.51 -13.48
N VAL A 247 3.84 11.35 -13.27
CA VAL A 247 5.29 11.16 -13.32
C VAL A 247 5.63 10.40 -14.60
N VAL A 248 6.63 10.88 -15.33
CA VAL A 248 7.16 10.25 -16.55
C VAL A 248 8.58 9.77 -16.25
N LEU A 249 8.84 8.49 -16.47
CA LEU A 249 10.11 7.83 -16.25
C LEU A 249 10.76 7.52 -17.61
N SER A 250 12.03 7.87 -17.78
CA SER A 250 12.84 7.30 -18.86
C SER A 250 12.97 5.77 -18.73
N HIS A 251 13.33 5.09 -19.82
CA HIS A 251 13.43 3.62 -19.85
C HIS A 251 14.39 3.06 -18.79
N ASP A 252 15.46 3.78 -18.48
CA ASP A 252 16.55 3.41 -17.58
C ASP A 252 16.33 3.80 -16.11
N CYS A 253 15.19 4.44 -15.77
CA CYS A 253 14.80 4.61 -14.37
C CYS A 253 14.54 3.26 -13.69
N CYS A 254 14.81 3.16 -12.39
CA CYS A 254 14.40 2.02 -11.57
C CYS A 254 12.86 1.84 -11.57
N ASP A 255 12.39 0.66 -11.16
CA ASP A 255 10.96 0.36 -11.11
C ASP A 255 10.24 1.11 -9.98
N ALA A 256 9.24 1.91 -10.33
CA ALA A 256 8.40 2.65 -9.38
C ALA A 256 7.53 1.72 -8.52
N TRP A 257 7.18 0.54 -9.04
CA TRP A 257 6.38 -0.48 -8.35
C TRP A 257 7.21 -1.46 -7.53
N TYR A 258 8.55 -1.30 -7.55
CA TYR A 258 9.41 -2.05 -6.66
C TYR A 258 9.05 -1.80 -5.20
N ARG A 259 9.07 -2.85 -4.38
CA ARG A 259 8.61 -2.84 -2.98
C ARG A 259 9.18 -1.68 -2.17
N ARG A 260 10.47 -1.35 -2.36
CA ARG A 260 11.11 -0.23 -1.65
C ARG A 260 10.55 1.14 -2.10
N SER A 261 10.31 1.34 -3.39
CA SER A 261 9.70 2.57 -3.93
C SER A 261 8.26 2.73 -3.42
N VAL A 262 7.44 1.68 -3.52
CA VAL A 262 6.05 1.66 -3.01
C VAL A 262 6.01 2.04 -1.53
N ARG A 263 6.85 1.41 -0.70
CA ARG A 263 6.92 1.68 0.73
C ARG A 263 7.34 3.12 1.04
N VAL A 264 8.37 3.63 0.37
CA VAL A 264 8.90 4.98 0.62
C VAL A 264 7.94 6.07 0.11
N SER A 265 7.14 5.78 -0.92
CA SER A 265 6.08 6.68 -1.40
C SER A 265 4.95 6.87 -0.38
N MET A 266 4.86 6.01 0.64
CA MET A 266 3.77 6.00 1.64
C MET A 266 2.36 5.88 1.01
N GLY A 267 2.23 5.17 -0.12
CA GLY A 267 0.97 4.97 -0.82
C GLY A 267 0.60 6.09 -1.81
N HIS A 268 1.46 7.09 -2.00
CA HIS A 268 1.23 8.13 -3.01
C HIS A 268 1.48 7.66 -4.45
N ILE A 269 2.23 6.56 -4.65
CA ILE A 269 2.33 5.87 -5.95
C ILE A 269 0.95 5.49 -6.51
N PHE A 270 -0.04 5.27 -5.64
CA PHE A 270 -1.39 4.91 -6.06
C PHE A 270 -2.19 6.09 -6.62
N ARG A 271 -1.78 7.32 -6.29
CA ARG A 271 -2.50 8.56 -6.59
C ARG A 271 -1.88 9.36 -7.73
N VAL A 272 -0.60 9.18 -8.00
CA VAL A 272 0.12 9.85 -9.09
C VAL A 272 0.54 8.77 -10.10
N PRO A 273 -0.08 8.72 -11.28
CA PRO A 273 0.28 7.72 -12.29
C PRO A 273 1.75 7.91 -12.70
N CYS A 274 2.48 6.81 -12.70
CA CYS A 274 3.84 6.74 -13.24
C CYS A 274 3.77 6.02 -14.60
N ILE A 275 4.31 6.67 -15.64
CA ILE A 275 4.41 6.12 -17.00
C ILE A 275 5.88 5.97 -17.34
N ARG A 276 6.25 4.88 -17.99
CA ARG A 276 7.59 4.69 -18.55
C ARG A 276 7.58 4.93 -20.05
N VAL A 277 8.57 5.65 -20.55
CA VAL A 277 8.74 5.94 -21.98
C VAL A 277 10.13 5.54 -22.44
N ASP A 278 10.25 5.06 -23.67
CA ASP A 278 11.53 4.59 -24.23
C ASP A 278 12.51 5.75 -24.44
N ASP A 279 12.03 6.84 -25.04
CA ASP A 279 12.79 8.07 -25.29
C ASP A 279 12.06 9.26 -24.66
N LEU A 280 12.59 9.72 -23.52
CA LEU A 280 12.03 10.85 -22.78
C LEU A 280 12.08 12.15 -23.59
N ALA A 281 13.15 12.40 -24.33
CA ALA A 281 13.29 13.61 -25.13
C ALA A 281 12.29 13.63 -26.30
N ALA A 282 12.10 12.50 -26.98
CA ALA A 282 11.08 12.37 -28.02
C ALA A 282 9.68 12.57 -27.44
N PHE A 283 9.37 11.95 -26.29
CA PHE A 283 8.10 12.10 -25.61
C PHE A 283 7.80 13.57 -25.27
N LEU A 284 8.74 14.29 -24.65
CA LEU A 284 8.56 15.71 -24.29
C LEU A 284 8.39 16.61 -25.53
N ASN A 285 9.11 16.31 -26.62
CA ASN A 285 8.94 17.04 -27.88
C ASN A 285 7.57 16.79 -28.53
N ASN A 286 7.04 15.58 -28.43
CA ASN A 286 5.71 15.26 -28.91
C ASN A 286 4.64 15.96 -28.05
N LEU A 287 4.84 16.03 -26.73
CA LEU A 287 3.94 16.77 -25.84
C LEU A 287 3.86 18.26 -26.22
N LYS A 288 5.00 18.89 -26.55
CA LYS A 288 5.07 20.30 -27.03
C LYS A 288 4.36 20.54 -28.35
N LYS A 289 4.36 19.56 -29.26
CA LYS A 289 3.66 19.62 -30.56
C LYS A 289 2.17 19.33 -30.46
N GLY A 290 1.75 18.75 -29.34
CA GLY A 290 0.37 18.36 -29.10
C GLY A 290 -0.55 19.55 -28.81
N PRO A 291 -1.78 19.28 -28.37
CA PRO A 291 -2.78 20.32 -28.07
C PRO A 291 -2.45 21.15 -26.82
N PHE A 292 -1.38 20.82 -26.10
CA PHE A 292 -0.98 21.50 -24.88
C PHE A 292 0.09 22.55 -25.15
N GLY A 293 -0.07 23.75 -24.59
CA GLY A 293 1.03 24.70 -24.46
C GLY A 293 2.00 24.22 -23.37
N VAL A 294 3.11 23.60 -23.74
CA VAL A 294 4.05 23.00 -22.79
C VAL A 294 5.24 23.92 -22.53
N ILE A 295 5.45 24.26 -21.26
CA ILE A 295 6.68 24.89 -20.77
C ILE A 295 7.45 23.83 -19.98
N SER A 296 8.74 23.67 -20.28
CA SER A 296 9.60 22.69 -19.61
C SER A 296 10.69 23.40 -18.83
N TYR A 297 10.95 22.92 -17.62
CA TYR A 297 12.06 23.34 -16.77
C TYR A 297 12.91 22.11 -16.47
N ALA A 298 14.24 22.28 -16.39
CA ALA A 298 15.15 21.22 -16.02
C ALA A 298 15.96 21.65 -14.79
N ALA A 299 16.11 20.73 -13.83
CA ALA A 299 17.10 20.87 -12.77
C ALA A 299 18.30 20.00 -13.17
N VAL A 300 19.47 20.63 -13.31
CA VAL A 300 20.72 19.94 -13.65
C VAL A 300 21.72 20.12 -12.52
N ILE A 301 22.55 19.12 -12.28
CA ILE A 301 23.64 19.19 -11.30
C ILE A 301 24.86 19.79 -11.99
N ASP A 302 24.71 21.01 -12.48
CA ASP A 302 25.80 21.78 -13.10
C ASP A 302 25.97 23.10 -12.33
N PRO A 303 27.11 23.35 -11.68
CA PRO A 303 27.34 24.60 -10.95
C PRO A 303 27.32 25.86 -11.85
N ALA A 304 27.42 25.71 -13.18
CA ALA A 304 27.25 26.79 -14.15
C ALA A 304 25.79 26.99 -14.62
N SER A 305 24.84 26.19 -14.11
CA SER A 305 23.43 26.32 -14.47
C SER A 305 22.79 27.52 -13.77
N ASP A 306 22.67 28.63 -14.49
CA ASP A 306 21.74 29.70 -14.14
C ASP A 306 20.30 29.25 -14.46
N LEU A 307 19.30 29.83 -13.80
CA LEU A 307 17.87 29.62 -14.12
C LEU A 307 17.56 30.28 -15.48
N ARG A 308 18.04 29.65 -16.56
CA ARG A 308 17.85 30.12 -17.93
C ARG A 308 16.58 29.48 -18.47
N LEU A 309 15.61 30.32 -18.83
CA LEU A 309 14.50 29.96 -19.73
C LEU A 309 15.09 29.71 -21.13
N GLU A 310 15.95 28.71 -21.27
CA GLU A 310 16.50 28.30 -22.55
C GLU A 310 15.63 27.18 -23.11
N THR A 311 15.13 27.40 -24.32
CA THR A 311 14.47 26.38 -25.12
C THR A 311 15.47 25.24 -25.32
N MET A 312 15.35 24.16 -24.53
CA MET A 312 16.21 22.97 -24.66
C MET A 312 16.12 22.44 -26.10
N GLU A 313 17.14 22.73 -26.91
CA GLU A 313 17.36 22.10 -28.20
C GLU A 313 18.09 20.76 -27.99
N LYS A 314 17.61 19.72 -28.67
CA LYS A 314 18.07 18.32 -28.57
C LYS A 314 19.60 18.17 -28.57
N GLY A 315 20.11 17.31 -27.69
CA GLY A 315 21.22 16.41 -28.05
C GLY A 315 22.62 16.69 -27.51
N LYS A 316 22.81 17.49 -26.45
CA LYS A 316 24.11 17.49 -25.75
C LYS A 316 24.06 16.52 -24.56
N LYS A 317 24.74 15.37 -24.72
CA LYS A 317 25.15 14.53 -23.59
C LYS A 317 25.92 15.42 -22.62
N ALA A 318 25.50 15.44 -21.36
CA ALA A 318 26.33 15.96 -20.29
C ALA A 318 27.64 15.15 -20.28
N MET A 319 28.75 15.84 -20.43
CA MET A 319 30.09 15.29 -20.38
C MET A 319 30.60 15.33 -18.94
#